data_AF-A0A3Q7IUB1-F1
#
_entry.id   AF-A0A3Q7IUB1-F1
#
_cell.length_a   1.000
_cell.length_b   1.000
_cell.length_c   1.000
_cell.angle_alpha   90.00
_cell.angle_beta   90.00
_cell.angle_gamma   90.00
#
_symmetry.space_group_name_H-M   'P 1'
#
loop_
_entity.id
_entity.type
_entity.pdbx_description
1 polymer ?
#
loop_
_entity_poly.entity_id
_entity_poly.type
_entity_poly.pdbx_seq_one_letter_code
_entity_poly.pdbx_strand_id
1 'polypeptide(L)' 'MLFASFVGVNQHKQSILLGCALLTSEDIETYKFVFSTWLTAMSNAPPTTMLSNQCESIKAVIAELLSNTIHRYCI' A
#
# COMPACT_ATOMS: atom_id res chain seq x y z
N MET A 1 -3.53 18.57 -0.19
CA MET A 1 -3.45 17.49 0.82
C MET A 1 -3.86 16.21 0.13
N LEU A 2 -2.98 15.22 0.14
CA LEU A 2 -3.17 13.96 -0.59
C LEU A 2 -3.70 12.91 0.37
N PHE A 3 -4.51 12.00 -0.14
CA PHE A 3 -5.13 10.93 0.66
C PHE A 3 -4.82 9.60 0.00
N ALA A 4 -4.32 8.65 0.78
CA ALA A 4 -4.11 7.28 0.36
C ALA A 4 -4.99 6.33 1.19
N SER A 5 -5.58 5.34 0.54
CA SER A 5 -6.34 4.28 1.19
C SER A 5 -5.76 2.91 0.84
N PHE A 6 -5.77 2.03 1.83
CA PHE A 6 -5.48 0.61 1.66
C PHE A 6 -6.82 -0.12 1.68
N VAL A 7 -7.22 -0.66 0.54
CA VAL A 7 -8.49 -1.37 0.38
C VAL A 7 -8.19 -2.83 0.03
N GLY A 8 -8.70 -3.74 0.85
CA GLY A 8 -8.63 -5.17 0.62
C GLY A 8 -9.95 -5.74 0.12
N VAL A 9 -9.92 -6.99 -0.35
CA VAL A 9 -11.12 -7.76 -0.70
C VAL A 9 -11.17 -9.00 0.18
N ASN A 10 -12.31 -9.23 0.83
CA ASN A 10 -12.50 -10.43 1.67
C ASN A 10 -12.95 -11.65 0.84
N GLN A 11 -13.12 -12.80 1.51
CA GLN A 11 -13.56 -14.05 0.88
C GLN A 11 -14.99 -13.98 0.29
N HIS A 12 -15.77 -12.97 0.64
CA HIS A 12 -17.09 -12.69 0.08
C HIS A 12 -17.06 -11.67 -1.07
N LYS A 13 -15.87 -11.33 -1.59
CA LYS A 13 -15.67 -10.34 -2.67
C LYS A 13 -16.09 -8.92 -2.30
N GLN A 14 -16.14 -8.62 -1.00
CA GLN A 14 -16.47 -7.29 -0.50
C GLN A 14 -15.21 -6.47 -0.29
N SER A 15 -15.26 -5.21 -0.69
CA SER A 15 -14.20 -4.23 -0.40
C SER A 15 -14.22 -3.86 1.08
N ILE A 16 -13.05 -3.90 1.72
CA ILE A 16 -12.88 -3.52 3.13
C ILE A 16 -11.77 -2.47 3.22
N LEU A 17 -12.03 -1.37 3.92
CA LEU A 17 -11.00 -0.39 4.26
C LEU A 17 -10.06 -0.98 5.32
N LEU A 18 -8.82 -1.22 4.94
CA LEU A 18 -7.76 -1.75 5.83
C LEU A 18 -6.95 -0.64 6.50
N GLY A 19 -7.03 0.59 5.98
CA GLY A 19 -6.34 1.75 6.55
C GLY A 19 -6.33 2.92 5.58
N CYS A 20 -5.93 4.09 6.08
CA CYS A 20 -5.73 5.29 5.27
C CYS A 20 -4.68 6.21 5.86
N ALA A 21 -4.15 7.11 5.03
CA ALA A 21 -3.17 8.10 5.43
C ALA A 21 -3.39 9.42 4.71
N LEU A 22 -3.14 10.53 5.42
CA LEU A 22 -2.97 11.85 4.82
C LEU A 22 -1.48 12.04 4.53
N LEU A 23 -1.16 12.40 3.29
CA LEU A 23 0.21 12.55 2.83
C LEU A 23 0.57 14.02 2.68
N THR A 24 1.79 14.34 3.06
CA THR A 24 2.42 15.65 2.86
C THR A 24 2.92 15.84 1.42
N SER A 25 3.31 14.74 0.75
CA SER A 25 3.92 14.73 -0.59
C SER A 25 3.90 13.33 -1.22
N GLU A 26 4.16 13.24 -2.54
CA GLU A 26 4.24 11.97 -3.31
C GLU A 26 5.68 11.47 -3.50
N ASP A 27 6.51 11.60 -2.46
CA ASP A 27 7.89 11.14 -2.49
C ASP A 27 8.06 9.76 -1.81
N ILE A 28 9.20 9.13 -2.07
CA ILE A 28 9.54 7.80 -1.57
C ILE A 28 9.52 7.75 -0.04
N GLU A 29 10.05 8.75 0.66
CA GLU A 29 10.16 8.73 2.13
C GLU A 29 8.77 8.80 2.78
N THR A 30 7.89 9.66 2.25
CA THR A 30 6.50 9.73 2.68
C THR A 30 5.79 8.38 2.50
N TYR A 31 5.97 7.73 1.35
CA TYR A 31 5.38 6.40 1.13
C TYR A 31 6.01 5.32 1.99
N LYS A 32 7.33 5.30 2.20
CA LYS A 32 7.99 4.34 3.10
C LYS A 32 7.43 4.42 4.51
N PHE A 33 7.26 5.63 5.03
CA PHE A 33 6.68 5.84 6.35
C PHE A 33 5.26 5.27 6.43
N VAL A 34 4.41 5.56 5.44
CA VAL A 34 3.01 5.10 5.42
C VAL A 34 2.93 3.57 5.27
N PHE A 35 3.69 2.99 4.35
CA PHE A 35 3.70 1.55 4.11
C PHE A 35 4.25 0.75 5.30
N SER A 36 5.35 1.20 5.92
CA SER A 36 5.91 0.53 7.10
C SER A 36 4.97 0.62 8.32
N THR A 37 4.34 1.78 8.53
CA THR A 37 3.33 1.97 9.58
C THR A 37 2.12 1.08 9.35
N TRP A 38 1.60 1.05 8.13
CA TRP A 38 0.48 0.18 7.77
C TRP A 38 0.83 -1.30 7.93
N LEU A 39 2.00 -1.74 7.44
CA LEU A 39 2.46 -3.13 7.56
C LEU A 39 2.61 -3.55 9.02
N THR A 40 3.13 -2.66 9.88
CA THR A 40 3.22 -2.90 11.33
C THR A 40 1.83 -3.10 11.94
N ALA A 41 0.85 -2.27 11.57
CA ALA A 41 -0.54 -2.42 12.00
C ALA A 41 -1.17 -3.73 11.51
N MET A 42 -0.74 -4.23 10.35
CA MET A 42 -1.12 -5.53 9.78
C MET A 42 -0.30 -6.71 10.34
N SER A 43 0.27 -6.58 11.54
CA SER A 43 1.07 -7.64 12.19
C SER A 43 2.28 -8.10 11.39
N ASN A 44 2.87 -7.20 10.60
CA ASN A 44 3.98 -7.49 9.68
C ASN A 44 3.68 -8.61 8.67
N ALA A 45 2.40 -8.84 8.36
CA ALA A 45 1.95 -9.80 7.36
C ALA A 45 1.66 -9.07 6.03
N PRO A 46 2.56 -9.12 5.05
CA PRO A 46 2.35 -8.45 3.76
C PRO A 46 1.24 -9.15 2.95
N PRO A 47 0.49 -8.42 2.10
CA PRO A 47 -0.50 -9.02 1.24
C PRO A 47 0.15 -9.85 0.13
N THR A 48 -0.55 -10.86 -0.38
CA THR A 48 -0.08 -11.65 -1.54
C THR A 48 0.02 -10.80 -2.80
N THR A 49 -0.96 -9.93 -3.03
CA THR A 49 -1.05 -9.08 -4.21
C THR A 49 -1.43 -7.66 -3.79
N MET A 50 -0.78 -6.67 -4.38
CA MET A 50 -1.11 -5.26 -4.16
C MET A 50 -1.28 -4.53 -5.48
N LEU A 51 -2.37 -3.77 -5.57
CA LEU A 51 -2.67 -2.88 -6.69
C LEU A 51 -2.38 -1.44 -6.27
N SER A 52 -1.71 -0.69 -7.12
CA SER A 52 -1.51 0.75 -6.92
C SER A 52 -1.73 1.52 -8.23
N ASN A 53 -1.82 2.84 -8.13
CA ASN A 53 -1.65 3.72 -9.29
C ASN A 53 -0.23 3.58 -9.89
N GLN A 54 -0.06 4.14 -11.09
CA GLN A 54 1.23 4.19 -11.79
C GLN A 54 2.12 5.28 -11.17
N CYS A 55 2.74 4.97 -10.05
CA CYS A 55 3.66 5.84 -9.34
C CYS A 55 4.98 5.10 -9.07
N GLU A 56 6.09 5.60 -9.61
CA GLU A 56 7.40 4.95 -9.47
C GLU A 56 7.87 4.96 -8.01
N SER A 57 7.54 6.01 -7.25
CA SER A 57 7.83 6.06 -5.81
C SER A 57 7.15 4.91 -5.05
N ILE A 58 5.87 4.64 -5.32
CA ILE A 58 5.14 3.54 -4.70
C ILE A 58 5.72 2.19 -5.11
N LYS A 59 6.03 2.01 -6.40
CA LYS A 59 6.66 0.80 -6.91
C LYS A 59 7.99 0.50 -6.21
N ALA A 60 8.83 1.53 -6.02
CA ALA A 60 10.10 1.38 -5.32
C ALA A 60 9.89 0.95 -3.86
N VAL A 61 8.92 1.56 -3.16
CA VAL A 61 8.61 1.21 -1.76
C VAL A 61 8.04 -0.20 -1.62
N ILE A 62 7.18 -0.64 -2.54
CA ILE A 62 6.65 -2.01 -2.55
C ILE A 62 7.79 -3.01 -2.77
N ALA A 63 8.70 -2.74 -3.73
CA ALA A 63 9.85 -3.61 -3.98
C ALA A 63 10.78 -3.73 -2.76
N GLU A 64 10.91 -2.67 -1.97
CA GLU A 64 11.75 -2.64 -0.77
C GLU A 64 11.09 -3.29 0.45
N LEU A 65 9.85 -2.91 0.78
CA LEU A 65 9.18 -3.31 2.02
C LEU A 65 8.31 -4.57 1.89
N LEU A 66 7.87 -4.88 0.67
CA LEU A 66 6.91 -5.93 0.37
C LEU A 66 7.46 -6.84 -0.75
N SER A 67 8.73 -7.26 -0.64
CA SER A 67 9.47 -7.97 -1.70
C SER A 67 8.82 -9.27 -2.20
N ASN A 68 7.97 -9.91 -1.38
CA ASN A 68 7.21 -11.11 -1.73
C ASN A 68 5.80 -10.82 -2.27
N THR A 69 5.36 -9.56 -2.28
CA THR A 69 4.04 -9.15 -2.78
C THR A 69 4.08 -8.99 -4.30
N ILE A 70 3.09 -9.58 -4.97
CA ILE A 70 2.90 -9.39 -6.41
C ILE A 70 2.33 -8.00 -6.65
N HIS A 71 3.14 -7.11 -7.23
CA HIS A 71 2.71 -5.76 -7.58
C HIS A 71 2.09 -5.71 -8.98
N ARG A 72 0.95 -5.02 -9.08
CA ARG A 72 0.23 -4.75 -10.32
C ARG A 72 -0.28 -3.31 -10.31
N TYR A 73 -0.45 -2.73 -11.48
CA TYR A 73 -1.12 -1.43 -11.59
C TYR A 73 -2.64 -1.61 -11.63
N CYS A 74 -3.35 -0.70 -10.97
CA CYS A 74 -4.78 -0.54 -11.20
C CYS A 74 -5.01 -0.11 -12.66
N ILE A 75 -6.05 -0.67 -13.27
CA ILE A 75 -6.53 -0.33 -14.62
C ILE A 75 -7.42 0.90 -14.53
#